data_AF-A0A5C7FCJ0-F1
#
_entry.id   AF-A0A5C7FCJ0-F1
#
_cell.length_a   1.000
_cell.length_b   1.000
_cell.length_c   1.000
_cell.angle_alpha   90.00
_cell.angle_beta   90.00
_cell.angle_gamma   90.00
#
_symmetry.space_group_name_H-M   'P 1'
#
loop_
_entity.id
_entity.type
_entity.pdbx_description
1 polymer ?
#
loop_
_entity_poly.entity_id
_entity_poly.type
_entity_poly.pdbx_seq_one_letter_code
_entity_poly.pdbx_strand_id
1 'polypeptide(L)'
;MTKFFQMLLLVTALSLPAFGQQVTKKAVNRSSSLETKSEDVDRYVEAKLYVGTRSQAVKALNLTEEETMGFTPIYEDYVKERKEIDMRRKALIEEYRDEMKEDDTARDEENETADFIENFWELDIDMMRLKKNMFDRFEDVMGSQRALDFFTMEDMFTARAKRSMIREAMPSMRIYVPVNVSYEQPLNNFSDWKKINIDGEVGLSHDFTYNGLEKLLTAAESMTTAEGIEVENFDTRKKEIMMKAENLKQNWKSLKHADMAREAFTMTADVLGEVARDSRFEARTPWIEKLSNTAEMIKPDVKLTDQANTVYTFFDTAEMIVNDLVKQANDMK
;
A
#
# COMPACT_ATOMS: atom_id res chain seq x y z
N MET A 1 37.43 41.54 52.96
CA MET A 1 37.94 40.77 51.81
C MET A 1 37.21 39.44 51.79
N THR A 2 35.93 39.35 51.39
CA THR A 2 35.44 39.26 50.00
C THR A 2 36.25 38.32 49.12
N LYS A 3 35.70 37.12 48.80
CA LYS A 3 35.36 36.64 47.45
C LYS A 3 34.92 35.16 47.50
N PHE A 4 33.62 34.90 47.30
CA PHE A 4 33.00 34.46 46.02
C PHE A 4 33.17 32.95 45.75
N PHE A 5 32.27 32.15 46.33
CA PHE A 5 31.93 30.82 45.78
C PHE A 5 30.54 30.95 45.17
N GLN A 6 30.49 31.15 43.86
CA GLN A 6 29.26 31.24 43.08
C GLN A 6 28.67 29.84 42.93
N MET A 7 27.54 29.68 43.62
CA MET A 7 26.53 28.65 43.44
C MET A 7 25.97 28.75 42.01
N LEU A 8 26.33 27.80 41.13
CA LEU A 8 25.68 27.63 39.83
C LEU A 8 24.43 26.79 40.04
N LEU A 9 23.33 27.47 40.34
CA LEU A 9 21.99 26.90 40.41
C LEU A 9 21.46 26.86 38.97
N LEU A 10 21.64 25.72 38.31
CA LEU A 10 21.08 25.47 36.99
C LEU A 10 19.57 25.22 37.14
N VAL A 11 18.79 26.30 37.05
CA VAL A 11 17.33 26.23 36.93
C VAL A 11 17.02 25.77 35.51
N THR A 12 16.89 24.47 35.30
CA THR A 12 16.19 23.93 34.14
C THR A 12 14.70 24.14 34.34
N ALA A 13 14.19 25.27 33.84
CA ALA A 13 12.77 25.44 33.58
C ALA A 13 12.38 24.50 32.42
N LEU A 14 12.04 23.25 32.76
CA LEU A 14 11.31 22.38 31.86
C LEU A 14 9.86 22.89 31.81
N SER A 15 9.57 23.73 30.84
CA SER A 15 8.20 24.00 30.40
C SER A 15 7.66 22.73 29.75
N LEU A 16 7.04 21.85 30.52
CA LEU A 16 6.18 20.81 29.98
C LEU A 16 4.86 21.47 29.59
N PRO A 17 4.41 21.39 28.32
CA PRO A 17 3.01 21.62 28.03
C PRO A 17 2.21 20.51 28.71
N ALA A 18 1.43 20.90 29.72
CA ALA A 18 0.41 20.05 30.31
C ALA A 18 -0.67 19.78 29.25
N PHE A 19 -0.53 18.70 28.49
CA PHE A 19 -1.65 18.10 27.77
C PHE A 19 -2.52 17.37 28.80
N GLY A 20 -3.46 18.10 29.40
CA GLY A 20 -4.59 17.49 30.08
C GLY A 20 -5.47 16.80 29.05
N GLN A 21 -5.27 15.51 28.81
CA GLN A 21 -6.29 14.68 28.20
C GLN A 21 -7.41 14.48 29.22
N GLN A 22 -8.51 15.20 29.06
CA GLN A 22 -9.78 14.79 29.64
C GLN A 22 -10.17 13.45 29.02
N VAL A 23 -9.99 12.36 29.78
CA VAL A 23 -10.60 11.07 29.49
C VAL A 23 -12.11 11.25 29.65
N THR A 24 -12.81 11.41 28.53
CA THR A 24 -14.26 11.28 28.52
C THR A 24 -14.58 9.80 28.28
N LYS A 25 -14.81 9.05 29.36
CA LYS A 25 -15.47 7.74 29.29
C LYS A 25 -16.87 7.96 28.71
N LYS A 26 -17.05 7.65 27.43
CA LYS A 26 -18.39 7.51 26.83
C LYS A 26 -18.50 6.11 26.25
N ALA A 27 -19.02 5.20 27.07
CA ALA A 27 -19.43 3.87 26.61
C ALA A 27 -20.47 4.04 25.49
N VAL A 28 -20.12 3.61 24.28
CA VAL A 28 -21.05 3.55 23.14
C VAL A 28 -21.73 2.20 23.18
N ASN A 29 -22.99 2.21 23.61
CA ASN A 29 -23.86 1.03 23.65
C ASN A 29 -24.34 0.71 22.22
N ARG A 30 -23.79 -0.34 21.58
CA ARG A 30 -24.09 -0.74 20.18
C ARG A 30 -23.98 -2.27 19.93
N SER A 31 -24.46 -3.15 20.80
CA SER A 31 -24.20 -4.60 20.63
C SER A 31 -25.31 -5.48 20.04
N SER A 32 -26.58 -5.10 19.92
CA SER A 32 -27.61 -6.15 19.76
C SER A 32 -28.18 -6.43 18.36
N SER A 33 -27.73 -5.79 17.27
CA SER A 33 -28.36 -5.98 15.94
C SER A 33 -27.44 -6.37 14.77
N LEU A 34 -26.14 -6.59 15.02
CA LEU A 34 -25.15 -6.87 13.97
C LEU A 34 -24.63 -8.32 13.94
N GLU A 35 -24.75 -9.09 15.02
CA GLU A 35 -24.12 -10.41 15.14
C GLU A 35 -24.72 -11.48 14.23
N THR A 36 -26.04 -11.49 14.01
CA THR A 36 -26.70 -12.55 13.22
C THR A 36 -26.65 -12.33 11.71
N LYS A 37 -26.25 -11.14 11.24
CA LYS A 37 -26.06 -10.86 9.80
C LYS A 37 -24.60 -10.98 9.35
N SER A 38 -23.63 -10.97 10.27
CA SER A 38 -22.22 -11.01 9.90
C SER A 38 -21.76 -12.41 9.48
N GLU A 39 -22.15 -13.49 10.17
CA GLU A 39 -21.66 -14.84 9.84
C GLU A 39 -22.05 -15.34 8.45
N ASP A 40 -23.26 -15.02 7.97
CA ASP A 40 -23.71 -15.41 6.63
C ASP A 40 -23.02 -14.59 5.53
N VAL A 41 -22.76 -13.31 5.81
CA VAL A 41 -22.02 -12.42 4.91
C VAL A 41 -20.54 -12.81 4.87
N ASP A 42 -19.94 -13.13 6.03
CA ASP A 42 -18.57 -13.60 6.16
C ASP A 42 -18.37 -14.89 5.37
N ARG A 43 -19.27 -15.89 5.55
CA ARG A 43 -19.22 -17.16 4.79
C ARG A 43 -19.37 -16.96 3.29
N TYR A 44 -20.25 -16.06 2.85
CA TYR A 44 -20.45 -15.77 1.42
C TYR A 44 -19.26 -15.03 0.80
N VAL A 45 -18.72 -14.04 1.51
CA VAL A 45 -17.53 -13.29 1.08
C VAL A 45 -16.33 -14.23 1.01
N GLU A 46 -16.13 -15.08 2.02
CA GLU A 46 -15.06 -16.07 2.08
C GLU A 46 -15.16 -17.10 0.94
N ALA A 47 -16.34 -17.64 0.66
CA ALA A 47 -16.55 -18.59 -0.44
C ALA A 47 -16.30 -17.96 -1.83
N LYS A 48 -16.72 -16.70 -2.02
CA LYS A 48 -16.50 -15.97 -3.27
C LYS A 48 -15.03 -15.57 -3.44
N LEU A 49 -14.36 -15.21 -2.34
CA LEU A 49 -12.92 -14.99 -2.32
C LEU A 49 -12.23 -16.29 -2.73
N TYR A 50 -12.52 -17.40 -2.07
CA TYR A 50 -11.92 -18.72 -2.30
C TYR A 50 -11.95 -19.21 -3.75
N VAL A 51 -13.13 -19.24 -4.38
CA VAL A 51 -13.29 -19.68 -5.78
C VAL A 51 -12.57 -18.71 -6.73
N GLY A 52 -12.58 -17.42 -6.39
CA GLY A 52 -11.84 -16.38 -7.09
C GLY A 52 -10.33 -16.60 -7.02
N THR A 53 -9.77 -16.78 -5.82
CA THR A 53 -8.31 -16.88 -5.63
C THR A 53 -7.73 -18.12 -6.29
N ARG A 54 -8.40 -19.28 -6.24
CA ARG A 54 -7.91 -20.49 -6.92
C ARG A 54 -7.81 -20.31 -8.43
N SER A 55 -8.91 -19.86 -9.05
CA SER A 55 -8.94 -19.66 -10.51
C SER A 55 -7.96 -18.58 -10.97
N GLN A 56 -7.80 -17.53 -10.17
CA GLN A 56 -6.80 -16.49 -10.41
C GLN A 56 -5.37 -17.01 -10.24
N ALA A 57 -5.09 -17.84 -9.23
CA ALA A 57 -3.78 -18.47 -9.03
C ALA A 57 -3.38 -19.35 -10.22
N VAL A 58 -4.25 -20.26 -10.64
CA VAL A 58 -4.00 -21.14 -11.80
C VAL A 58 -3.67 -20.32 -13.05
N LYS A 59 -4.43 -19.24 -13.29
CA LYS A 59 -4.22 -18.36 -14.44
C LYS A 59 -2.95 -17.51 -14.32
N ALA A 60 -2.71 -16.90 -13.17
CA ALA A 60 -1.58 -16.00 -12.93
C ALA A 60 -0.23 -16.74 -12.96
N LEU A 61 -0.21 -17.96 -12.44
CA LEU A 61 0.98 -18.82 -12.39
C LEU A 61 1.19 -19.63 -13.69
N ASN A 62 0.27 -19.48 -14.65
CA ASN A 62 0.28 -20.21 -15.92
C ASN A 62 0.48 -21.72 -15.73
N LEU A 63 -0.29 -22.31 -14.80
CA LEU A 63 -0.16 -23.73 -14.48
C LEU A 63 -0.70 -24.58 -15.65
N THR A 64 0.02 -25.65 -15.97
CA THR A 64 -0.46 -26.67 -16.89
C THR A 64 -1.63 -27.46 -16.29
N GLU A 65 -2.28 -28.31 -17.08
CA GLU A 65 -3.36 -29.16 -16.58
C GLU A 65 -2.86 -30.14 -15.50
N GLU A 66 -1.69 -30.75 -15.72
CA GLU A 66 -1.06 -31.67 -14.75
C GLU A 66 -0.66 -30.94 -13.46
N GLU A 67 -0.02 -29.78 -13.58
CA GLU A 67 0.33 -28.96 -12.42
C GLU A 67 -0.92 -28.48 -11.68
N THR A 68 -2.00 -28.15 -12.40
CA THR A 68 -3.29 -27.77 -11.79
C THR A 68 -3.89 -28.93 -11.00
N MET A 69 -3.78 -30.17 -11.51
CA MET A 69 -4.22 -31.37 -10.80
C MET A 69 -3.41 -31.61 -9.53
N GLY A 70 -2.10 -31.37 -9.54
CA GLY A 70 -1.24 -31.45 -8.34
C GLY A 70 -1.45 -30.30 -7.35
N PHE A 71 -1.63 -29.08 -7.87
CA PHE A 71 -1.79 -27.85 -7.09
C PHE A 71 -3.10 -27.82 -6.30
N THR A 72 -4.20 -28.23 -6.94
CA THR A 72 -5.55 -28.11 -6.37
C THR A 72 -5.70 -28.75 -4.99
N PRO A 73 -5.34 -30.02 -4.76
CA PRO A 73 -5.47 -30.62 -3.43
C PRO A 73 -4.58 -29.96 -2.37
N ILE A 74 -3.38 -29.50 -2.74
CA ILE A 74 -2.49 -28.78 -1.82
C ILE A 74 -3.10 -27.43 -1.42
N TYR A 75 -3.66 -26.71 -2.40
CA TYR A 75 -4.36 -25.44 -2.16
C TYR A 75 -5.60 -25.63 -1.27
N GLU A 76 -6.36 -26.70 -1.47
CA GLU A 76 -7.53 -27.04 -0.65
C GLU A 76 -7.14 -27.30 0.81
N ASP A 77 -6.07 -28.06 1.05
CA ASP A 77 -5.50 -28.26 2.38
C ASP A 77 -5.04 -26.93 3.00
N TYR A 78 -4.30 -26.12 2.25
CA TYR A 78 -3.84 -24.80 2.69
C TYR A 78 -5.00 -23.91 3.14
N VAL A 79 -6.07 -23.81 2.34
CA VAL A 79 -7.22 -22.97 2.71
C VAL A 79 -7.92 -23.50 3.94
N LYS A 80 -8.07 -24.82 4.07
CA LYS A 80 -8.70 -25.43 5.24
C LYS A 80 -7.91 -25.11 6.51
N GLU A 81 -6.61 -25.37 6.53
CA GLU A 81 -5.76 -25.12 7.70
C GLU A 81 -5.69 -23.62 8.02
N ARG A 82 -5.58 -22.78 6.99
CA ARG A 82 -5.62 -21.32 7.15
C ARG A 82 -6.92 -20.86 7.81
N LYS A 83 -8.06 -21.39 7.37
CA LYS A 83 -9.37 -21.03 7.94
C LYS A 83 -9.44 -21.35 9.43
N GLU A 84 -8.84 -22.45 9.87
CA GLU A 84 -8.76 -22.80 11.29
C GLU A 84 -7.94 -21.76 12.09
N ILE A 85 -6.83 -21.26 11.53
CA ILE A 85 -6.04 -20.18 12.13
C ILE A 85 -6.84 -18.86 12.16
N ASP A 86 -7.50 -18.51 11.07
CA ASP A 86 -8.29 -17.27 10.97
C ASP A 86 -9.50 -17.30 11.93
N MET A 87 -10.14 -18.45 12.15
CA MET A 87 -11.18 -18.63 13.17
C MET A 87 -10.64 -18.46 14.59
N ARG A 88 -9.48 -19.06 14.93
CA ARG A 88 -8.83 -18.85 16.23
C ARG A 88 -8.49 -17.38 16.46
N ARG A 89 -8.00 -16.69 15.43
CA ARG A 89 -7.73 -15.25 15.48
C ARG A 89 -8.98 -14.43 15.74
N LYS A 90 -10.09 -14.74 15.06
CA LYS A 90 -11.37 -14.04 15.29
C LYS A 90 -11.84 -14.23 16.73
N ALA A 91 -11.81 -15.46 17.23
CA ALA A 91 -12.17 -15.77 18.61
C ALA A 91 -11.30 -15.00 19.62
N LEU A 92 -9.98 -14.99 19.44
CA LEU A 92 -9.05 -14.24 20.31
C LEU A 92 -9.35 -12.73 20.34
N ILE A 93 -9.68 -12.14 19.19
CA ILE A 93 -10.06 -10.72 19.11
C ILE A 93 -11.39 -10.46 19.82
N GLU A 94 -12.36 -11.36 19.68
CA GLU A 94 -13.67 -11.26 20.33
C GLU A 94 -13.54 -11.39 21.85
N GLU A 95 -12.77 -12.36 22.33
CA GLU A 95 -12.43 -12.57 23.74
C GLU A 95 -11.77 -11.33 24.33
N TYR A 96 -10.66 -10.85 23.75
CA TYR A 96 -9.98 -9.65 24.23
C TYR A 96 -10.90 -8.41 24.23
N ARG A 97 -11.75 -8.26 23.21
CA ARG A 97 -12.71 -7.15 23.17
C ARG A 97 -13.74 -7.26 24.29
N ASP A 98 -14.12 -8.46 24.68
CA ASP A 98 -15.11 -8.69 25.72
C ASP A 98 -14.49 -8.52 27.12
N GLU A 99 -13.26 -8.98 27.35
CA GLU A 99 -12.46 -8.69 28.57
C GLU A 99 -12.28 -7.17 28.76
N MET A 100 -11.89 -6.44 27.71
CA MET A 100 -11.71 -4.97 27.79
C MET A 100 -13.01 -4.17 27.98
N LYS A 101 -14.19 -4.82 28.01
CA LYS A 101 -15.46 -4.17 28.40
C LYS A 101 -15.77 -4.32 29.89
N GLU A 102 -15.10 -5.24 30.58
CA GLU A 102 -15.26 -5.42 32.02
C GLU A 102 -14.72 -4.18 32.77
N ASP A 103 -15.27 -3.88 33.95
CA ASP A 103 -14.84 -2.71 34.74
C ASP A 103 -13.63 -3.08 35.60
N ASP A 104 -12.52 -3.35 34.93
CA ASP A 104 -11.30 -3.88 35.51
C ASP A 104 -10.34 -2.80 36.02
N THR A 105 -9.36 -3.24 36.81
CA THR A 105 -8.27 -2.34 37.18
C THR A 105 -7.32 -2.16 36.01
N ALA A 106 -6.63 -1.02 35.95
CA ALA A 106 -5.65 -0.75 34.90
C ALA A 106 -4.53 -1.81 34.82
N ARG A 107 -4.26 -2.52 35.92
CA ARG A 107 -3.28 -3.60 35.95
C ARG A 107 -3.81 -4.88 35.29
N ASP A 108 -5.10 -5.16 35.45
CA ASP A 108 -5.73 -6.33 34.83
C ASP A 108 -5.83 -6.09 33.32
N GLU A 109 -6.29 -4.91 32.89
CA GLU A 109 -6.27 -4.48 31.47
C GLU A 109 -4.87 -4.62 30.83
N GLU A 110 -3.80 -4.26 31.56
CA GLU A 110 -2.41 -4.40 31.07
C GLU A 110 -2.00 -5.88 30.88
N ASN A 111 -2.39 -6.76 31.81
CA ASN A 111 -2.11 -8.19 31.69
C ASN A 111 -2.91 -8.81 30.54
N GLU A 112 -4.21 -8.51 30.42
CA GLU A 112 -5.06 -9.02 29.33
C GLU A 112 -4.53 -8.54 27.96
N THR A 113 -4.02 -7.30 27.90
CA THR A 113 -3.37 -6.78 26.69
C THR A 113 -2.10 -7.56 26.35
N ALA A 114 -1.28 -7.90 27.35
CA ALA A 114 -0.05 -8.66 27.15
C ALA A 114 -0.34 -10.08 26.65
N ASP A 115 -1.28 -10.78 27.29
CA ASP A 115 -1.69 -12.13 26.93
C ASP A 115 -2.32 -12.16 25.53
N PHE A 116 -3.14 -11.17 25.19
CA PHE A 116 -3.67 -11.01 23.83
C PHE A 116 -2.54 -10.87 22.79
N ILE A 117 -1.54 -10.03 23.05
CA ILE A 117 -0.42 -9.81 22.11
C ILE A 117 0.38 -11.10 21.92
N GLU A 118 0.67 -11.84 22.99
CA GLU A 118 1.40 -13.11 22.92
C GLU A 118 0.64 -14.14 22.07
N ASN A 119 -0.64 -14.39 22.41
CA ASN A 119 -1.49 -15.33 21.67
C ASN A 119 -1.68 -14.91 20.21
N PHE A 120 -1.76 -13.60 19.94
CA PHE A 120 -1.88 -13.08 18.57
C PHE A 120 -0.61 -13.37 17.76
N TRP A 121 0.57 -13.19 18.34
CA TRP A 121 1.85 -13.53 17.71
C TRP A 121 2.02 -15.03 17.50
N GLU A 122 1.56 -15.87 18.42
CA GLU A 122 1.55 -17.32 18.22
C GLU A 122 0.73 -17.72 16.98
N LEU A 123 -0.42 -17.09 16.75
CA LEU A 123 -1.23 -17.31 15.55
C LEU A 123 -0.53 -16.83 14.27
N ASP A 124 0.25 -15.75 14.32
CA ASP A 124 1.11 -15.34 13.19
C ASP A 124 2.22 -16.35 12.92
N ILE A 125 2.84 -16.90 13.97
CA ILE A 125 3.85 -17.96 13.83
C ILE A 125 3.22 -19.22 13.21
N ASP A 126 2.03 -19.62 13.65
CA ASP A 126 1.28 -20.74 13.07
C ASP A 126 0.98 -20.51 11.58
N MET A 127 0.57 -19.30 11.21
CA MET A 127 0.37 -18.93 9.80
C MET A 127 1.64 -19.05 8.98
N MET A 128 2.78 -18.58 9.51
CA MET A 128 4.07 -18.69 8.83
C MET A 128 4.54 -20.14 8.69
N ARG A 129 4.30 -20.98 9.70
CA ARG A 129 4.56 -22.43 9.64
C ARG A 129 3.71 -23.10 8.57
N LEU A 130 2.42 -22.76 8.49
CA LEU A 130 1.53 -23.23 7.45
C LEU A 130 2.04 -22.84 6.06
N LYS A 131 2.39 -21.56 5.85
CA LYS A 131 2.95 -21.07 4.58
C LYS A 131 4.21 -21.83 4.18
N LYS A 132 5.13 -22.05 5.12
CA LYS A 132 6.35 -22.84 4.89
C LYS A 132 6.03 -24.26 4.43
N ASN A 133 5.17 -24.98 5.18
CA ASN A 133 4.80 -26.35 4.84
C ASN A 133 4.14 -26.45 3.47
N MET A 134 3.32 -25.46 3.10
CA MET A 134 2.66 -25.42 1.81
C MET A 134 3.59 -24.98 0.68
N PHE A 135 4.58 -24.12 0.97
CA PHE A 135 5.63 -23.76 0.02
C PHE A 135 6.39 -25.00 -0.44
N ASP A 136 6.84 -25.84 0.50
CA ASP A 136 7.57 -27.07 0.17
C ASP A 136 6.73 -27.96 -0.77
N ARG A 137 5.44 -28.12 -0.48
CA ARG A 137 4.52 -28.91 -1.32
C ARG A 137 4.24 -28.28 -2.68
N PHE A 138 4.13 -26.96 -2.75
CA PHE A 138 3.93 -26.24 -4.01
C PHE A 138 5.19 -26.25 -4.87
N GLU A 139 6.37 -26.11 -4.27
CA GLU A 139 7.66 -26.18 -4.95
C GLU A 139 7.80 -27.50 -5.72
N ASP A 140 7.41 -28.62 -5.11
CA ASP A 140 7.44 -29.95 -5.74
C ASP A 140 6.54 -30.04 -6.99
N VAL A 141 5.46 -29.26 -7.05
CA VAL A 141 4.47 -29.31 -8.15
C VAL A 141 4.77 -28.29 -9.25
N MET A 142 5.11 -27.05 -8.89
CA MET A 142 5.21 -25.92 -9.85
C MET A 142 6.57 -25.24 -9.86
N GLY A 143 7.51 -25.69 -9.04
CA GLY A 143 8.82 -25.06 -8.86
C GLY A 143 8.79 -23.85 -7.92
N SER A 144 9.96 -23.56 -7.35
CA SER A 144 10.14 -22.58 -6.27
C SER A 144 9.71 -21.16 -6.63
N GLN A 145 10.01 -20.68 -7.84
CA GLN A 145 9.63 -19.32 -8.26
C GLN A 145 8.10 -19.14 -8.28
N ARG A 146 7.36 -20.08 -8.90
CA ARG A 146 5.89 -19.99 -8.97
C ARG A 146 5.24 -20.22 -7.61
N ALA A 147 5.84 -21.07 -6.76
CA ALA A 147 5.40 -21.24 -5.38
C ALA A 147 5.57 -19.92 -4.58
N LEU A 148 6.67 -19.19 -4.79
CA LEU A 148 6.87 -17.87 -4.19
C LEU A 148 5.84 -16.85 -4.70
N ASP A 149 5.65 -16.78 -6.02
CA ASP A 149 4.70 -15.87 -6.67
C ASP A 149 3.27 -16.11 -6.16
N PHE A 150 2.90 -17.37 -5.89
CA PHE A 150 1.62 -17.72 -5.26
C PHE A 150 1.43 -17.01 -3.91
N PHE A 151 2.40 -17.11 -3.00
CA PHE A 151 2.29 -16.49 -1.68
C PHE A 151 2.34 -14.96 -1.73
N THR A 152 3.13 -14.38 -2.63
CA THR A 152 3.11 -12.93 -2.85
C THR A 152 1.73 -12.45 -3.31
N MET A 153 1.11 -13.18 -4.25
CA MET A 153 -0.24 -12.88 -4.72
C MET A 153 -1.29 -13.08 -3.62
N GLU A 154 -1.18 -14.14 -2.82
CA GLU A 154 -2.04 -14.41 -1.67
C GLU A 154 -1.97 -13.27 -0.64
N ASP A 155 -0.76 -12.84 -0.27
CA ASP A 155 -0.54 -11.73 0.65
C ASP A 155 -1.18 -10.44 0.15
N MET A 156 -1.06 -10.15 -1.15
CA MET A 156 -1.72 -9.00 -1.76
C MET A 156 -3.25 -9.07 -1.63
N PHE A 157 -3.86 -10.23 -1.92
CA PHE A 157 -5.32 -10.39 -1.80
C PHE A 157 -5.78 -10.29 -0.34
N THR A 158 -5.04 -10.90 0.57
CA THR A 158 -5.32 -10.87 2.01
C THR A 158 -5.19 -9.46 2.56
N ALA A 159 -4.14 -8.72 2.18
CA ALA A 159 -3.98 -7.33 2.58
C ALA A 159 -5.15 -6.46 2.10
N ARG A 160 -5.62 -6.67 0.86
CA ARG A 160 -6.78 -5.96 0.31
C ARG A 160 -8.07 -6.30 1.06
N ALA A 161 -8.32 -7.57 1.34
CA ALA A 161 -9.49 -8.02 2.09
C ALA A 161 -9.47 -7.47 3.52
N LYS A 162 -8.34 -7.59 4.23
CA LYS A 162 -8.13 -7.03 5.57
C LYS A 162 -8.35 -5.52 5.59
N ARG A 163 -7.82 -4.76 4.63
CA ARG A 163 -8.07 -3.31 4.55
C ARG A 163 -9.56 -2.97 4.37
N SER A 164 -10.30 -3.77 3.59
CA SER A 164 -11.76 -3.59 3.44
C SER A 164 -12.50 -3.84 4.76
N MET A 165 -12.17 -4.94 5.44
CA MET A 165 -12.79 -5.30 6.72
C MET A 165 -12.43 -4.32 7.84
N ILE A 166 -11.16 -3.92 7.94
CA ILE A 166 -10.69 -2.94 8.94
C ILE A 166 -11.36 -1.58 8.72
N ARG A 167 -11.54 -1.14 7.47
CA ARG A 167 -12.26 0.10 7.15
C ARG A 167 -13.71 0.07 7.64
N GLU A 168 -14.37 -1.08 7.59
CA GLU A 168 -15.75 -1.24 8.05
C GLU A 168 -15.84 -1.45 9.57
N ALA A 169 -14.86 -2.12 10.17
CA ALA A 169 -14.88 -2.51 11.58
C ALA A 169 -14.23 -1.50 12.54
N MET A 170 -13.32 -0.62 12.10
CA MET A 170 -12.49 0.18 13.01
C MET A 170 -12.44 1.69 12.69
N PRO A 171 -13.27 2.51 13.34
CA PRO A 171 -13.17 3.97 13.25
C PRO A 171 -12.04 4.61 14.08
N SER A 172 -11.30 3.87 14.94
CA SER A 172 -10.46 4.51 15.97
C SER A 172 -9.09 3.89 16.29
N MET A 173 -8.62 2.86 15.59
CA MET A 173 -7.25 2.36 15.79
C MET A 173 -6.25 3.10 14.87
N ARG A 174 -5.23 3.75 15.45
CA ARG A 174 -4.05 4.20 14.70
C ARG A 174 -3.18 2.99 14.41
N ILE A 175 -3.43 2.34 13.28
CA ILE A 175 -2.55 1.28 12.78
C ILE A 175 -1.30 1.95 12.21
N TYR A 176 -0.16 1.74 12.85
CA TYR A 176 1.14 1.99 12.23
C TYR A 176 1.40 0.85 11.26
N VAL A 177 0.87 0.95 10.04
CA VAL A 177 1.35 0.10 8.95
C VAL A 177 2.83 0.46 8.80
N PRO A 178 3.77 -0.49 8.91
CA PRO A 178 5.17 -0.17 8.72
C PRO A 178 5.29 0.45 7.32
N VAL A 179 5.89 1.64 7.27
CA VAL A 179 5.84 2.53 6.10
C VAL A 179 6.37 1.87 4.82
N ASN A 180 7.17 0.80 4.93
CA ASN A 180 7.55 -0.02 3.79
C ASN A 180 6.33 -0.66 3.10
N VAL A 181 5.31 -1.11 3.82
CA VAL A 181 4.12 -1.78 3.25
C VAL A 181 3.06 -0.79 2.71
N SER A 182 3.11 0.49 3.09
CA SER A 182 2.04 1.43 2.77
C SER A 182 2.04 1.87 1.30
N TYR A 183 3.23 2.05 0.69
CA TYR A 183 3.38 2.44 -0.72
C TYR A 183 4.17 1.45 -1.60
N GLU A 184 4.72 0.36 -1.04
CA GLU A 184 5.40 -0.68 -1.83
C GLU A 184 4.49 -1.29 -2.91
N GLN A 185 3.22 -1.58 -2.58
CA GLN A 185 2.29 -2.13 -3.58
C GLN A 185 1.99 -1.13 -4.72
N PRO A 186 1.62 0.14 -4.44
CA PRO A 186 1.56 1.18 -5.47
C PRO A 186 2.84 1.34 -6.31
N LEU A 187 4.01 1.25 -5.68
CA LEU A 187 5.30 1.35 -6.37
C LEU A 187 5.53 0.14 -7.28
N ASN A 188 5.34 -1.08 -6.78
CA ASN A 188 5.46 -2.31 -7.56
C ASN A 188 4.48 -2.29 -8.73
N ASN A 189 3.23 -1.85 -8.52
CA ASN A 189 2.25 -1.70 -9.60
C ASN A 189 2.73 -0.74 -10.69
N PHE A 190 3.44 0.34 -10.35
CA PHE A 190 4.01 1.28 -11.32
C PHE A 190 5.20 0.65 -12.07
N SER A 191 6.15 0.06 -11.33
CA SER A 191 7.33 -0.62 -11.88
C SER A 191 6.95 -1.80 -12.78
N ASP A 192 5.95 -2.59 -12.39
CA ASP A 192 5.48 -3.77 -13.13
C ASP A 192 4.67 -3.37 -14.36
N TRP A 193 3.81 -2.34 -14.25
CA TRP A 193 3.12 -1.77 -15.41
C TRP A 193 4.14 -1.35 -16.48
N LYS A 194 5.23 -0.72 -16.06
CA LYS A 194 6.30 -0.29 -16.96
C LYS A 194 7.01 -1.48 -17.62
N LYS A 195 7.41 -2.50 -16.85
CA LYS A 195 8.07 -3.71 -17.37
C LYS A 195 7.22 -4.45 -18.40
N ILE A 196 5.93 -4.67 -18.10
CA ILE A 196 5.03 -5.47 -18.95
C ILE A 196 4.71 -4.77 -20.28
N ASN A 197 4.78 -3.43 -20.33
CA ASN A 197 4.32 -2.66 -21.48
C ASN A 197 5.44 -2.03 -22.33
N ILE A 198 6.72 -2.26 -22.01
CA ILE A 198 7.89 -1.66 -22.71
C ILE A 198 8.70 -2.71 -23.53
N ASP A 199 8.17 -3.91 -23.76
CA ASP A 199 8.85 -5.00 -24.51
C ASP A 199 9.03 -4.74 -26.04
N GLY A 200 9.14 -3.49 -26.46
CA GLY A 200 9.71 -3.11 -27.76
C GLY A 200 8.77 -3.17 -28.96
N GLU A 201 7.58 -3.74 -28.85
CA GLU A 201 6.65 -3.89 -29.98
C GLU A 201 5.28 -3.20 -29.82
N VAL A 202 4.94 -2.73 -28.61
CA VAL A 202 3.64 -2.08 -28.37
C VAL A 202 3.75 -0.60 -28.70
N GLY A 203 3.26 -0.21 -29.88
CA GLY A 203 3.14 1.20 -30.25
C GLY A 203 2.45 1.99 -29.13
N LEU A 204 2.95 3.20 -28.83
CA LEU A 204 2.48 4.04 -27.74
C LEU A 204 0.95 4.21 -27.80
N SER A 205 0.22 3.47 -26.97
CA SER A 205 -1.23 3.60 -26.88
C SER A 205 -1.58 4.74 -25.92
N HIS A 206 -2.72 5.39 -26.14
CA HIS A 206 -3.20 6.38 -25.17
C HIS A 206 -3.49 5.75 -23.81
N ASP A 207 -3.80 4.45 -23.78
CA ASP A 207 -3.93 3.65 -22.55
C ASP A 207 -2.59 3.50 -21.82
N PHE A 208 -1.46 3.40 -22.54
CA PHE A 208 -0.14 3.39 -21.92
C PHE A 208 0.07 4.67 -21.10
N THR A 209 -0.07 5.83 -21.72
CA THR A 209 0.11 7.12 -21.03
C THR A 209 -0.85 7.29 -19.86
N TYR A 210 -2.12 6.93 -20.04
CA TYR A 210 -3.13 6.98 -18.97
C TYR A 210 -2.76 6.09 -17.78
N ASN A 211 -2.48 4.81 -18.03
CA ASN A 211 -2.17 3.84 -16.99
C ASN A 211 -0.88 4.23 -16.25
N GLY A 212 0.13 4.70 -16.97
CA GLY A 212 1.38 5.18 -16.37
C GLY A 212 1.17 6.34 -15.41
N LEU A 213 0.40 7.34 -15.83
CA LEU A 213 0.06 8.49 -14.97
C LEU A 213 -0.78 8.06 -13.76
N GLU A 214 -1.77 7.17 -13.95
CA GLU A 214 -2.59 6.65 -12.86
C GLU A 214 -1.73 5.96 -11.80
N LYS A 215 -0.87 5.02 -12.20
CA LYS A 215 0.00 4.28 -11.28
C LYS A 215 1.01 5.19 -10.59
N LEU A 216 1.64 6.10 -11.33
CA LEU A 216 2.60 7.05 -10.77
C LEU A 216 1.97 7.97 -9.72
N LEU A 217 0.80 8.55 -10.02
CA LEU A 217 0.09 9.42 -9.07
C LEU A 217 -0.48 8.65 -7.87
N THR A 218 -0.78 7.37 -8.05
CA THR A 218 -1.19 6.49 -6.94
C THR A 218 -0.01 6.19 -6.00
N ALA A 219 1.19 5.96 -6.56
CA ALA A 219 2.41 5.82 -5.78
C ALA A 219 2.75 7.12 -5.03
N ALA A 220 2.67 8.27 -5.70
CA ALA A 220 2.88 9.58 -5.09
C ALA A 220 1.88 9.84 -3.94
N GLU A 221 0.59 9.61 -4.15
CA GLU A 221 -0.45 9.77 -3.11
C GLU A 221 -0.21 8.87 -1.89
N SER A 222 0.21 7.63 -2.13
CA SER A 222 0.48 6.68 -1.06
C SER A 222 1.71 7.10 -0.25
N MET A 223 2.74 7.63 -0.91
CA MET A 223 3.93 8.19 -0.26
C MET A 223 3.58 9.45 0.53
N THR A 224 2.86 10.41 -0.04
CA THR A 224 2.49 11.63 0.68
C THR A 224 1.63 11.33 1.90
N THR A 225 0.71 10.37 1.79
CA THR A 225 -0.13 9.93 2.90
C THR A 225 0.68 9.23 3.99
N ALA A 226 1.57 8.31 3.61
CA ALA A 226 2.29 7.48 4.56
C ALA A 226 3.38 8.24 5.31
N GLU A 227 4.08 9.14 4.61
CA GLU A 227 5.10 9.98 5.22
C GLU A 227 4.45 11.19 5.90
N GLY A 228 3.27 11.65 5.46
CA GLY A 228 2.66 12.90 5.92
C GLY A 228 3.31 14.11 5.24
N ILE A 229 3.53 14.03 3.94
CA ILE A 229 4.06 15.12 3.10
C ILE A 229 2.88 15.94 2.59
N GLU A 230 2.95 17.25 2.77
CA GLU A 230 1.94 18.16 2.26
C GLU A 230 2.33 18.60 0.84
N VAL A 231 1.51 18.22 -0.14
CA VAL A 231 1.60 18.69 -1.53
C VAL A 231 0.41 19.59 -1.81
N GLU A 232 0.66 20.79 -2.33
CA GLU A 232 -0.39 21.78 -2.47
C GLU A 232 -1.45 21.30 -3.48
N ASN A 233 -2.70 21.28 -3.03
CA ASN A 233 -3.87 20.91 -3.84
C ASN A 233 -3.74 19.55 -4.54
N PHE A 234 -3.08 18.56 -3.91
CA PHE A 234 -2.78 17.26 -4.51
C PHE A 234 -3.99 16.61 -5.18
N ASP A 235 -5.12 16.47 -4.46
CA ASP A 235 -6.33 15.82 -4.98
C ASP A 235 -6.89 16.51 -6.23
N THR A 236 -6.88 17.84 -6.24
CA THR A 236 -7.37 18.65 -7.38
C THR A 236 -6.46 18.46 -8.58
N ARG A 237 -5.13 18.55 -8.37
CA ARG A 237 -4.14 18.37 -9.44
C ARG A 237 -4.16 16.95 -9.99
N LYS A 238 -4.26 15.93 -9.13
CA LYS A 238 -4.42 14.52 -9.53
C LYS A 238 -5.66 14.34 -10.41
N LYS A 239 -6.82 14.88 -10.00
CA LYS A 239 -8.05 14.83 -10.81
C LYS A 239 -7.87 15.50 -12.17
N GLU A 240 -7.23 16.66 -12.21
CA GLU A 240 -6.99 17.38 -13.46
C GLU A 240 -6.03 16.61 -14.39
N ILE A 241 -4.93 16.07 -13.85
CA ILE A 241 -4.00 15.23 -14.61
C ILE A 241 -4.74 14.01 -15.19
N MET A 242 -5.52 13.30 -14.36
CA MET A 242 -6.27 12.13 -14.80
C MET A 242 -7.36 12.46 -15.83
N MET A 243 -7.99 13.63 -15.74
CA MET A 243 -8.93 14.12 -16.74
C MET A 243 -8.24 14.36 -18.09
N LYS A 244 -7.06 15.01 -18.09
CA LYS A 244 -6.26 15.20 -19.31
C LYS A 244 -5.84 13.85 -19.90
N ALA A 245 -5.40 12.93 -19.06
CA ALA A 245 -5.02 11.58 -19.47
C ALA A 245 -6.20 10.78 -20.05
N GLU A 246 -7.40 10.85 -19.45
CA GLU A 246 -8.59 10.17 -19.97
C GLU A 246 -9.01 10.72 -21.33
N ASN A 247 -8.88 12.04 -21.56
CA ASN A 247 -9.18 12.66 -22.85
C ASN A 247 -8.25 12.16 -23.97
N LEU A 248 -7.04 11.68 -23.65
CA LEU A 248 -6.15 11.04 -24.62
C LEU A 248 -6.78 9.77 -25.23
N LYS A 249 -7.64 9.06 -24.49
CA LYS A 249 -8.26 7.82 -24.94
C LYS A 249 -9.43 8.04 -25.90
N GLN A 250 -10.05 9.22 -25.88
CA GLN A 250 -11.32 9.45 -26.56
C GLN A 250 -11.19 9.68 -28.08
N ASN A 251 -10.11 10.30 -28.56
CA ASN A 251 -9.92 10.57 -29.99
C ASN A 251 -8.47 10.47 -30.43
N TRP A 252 -7.97 9.24 -30.56
CA TRP A 252 -6.57 8.93 -30.88
C TRP A 252 -5.96 9.66 -32.11
N LYS A 253 -6.77 10.26 -32.99
CA LYS A 253 -6.31 11.04 -34.15
C LYS A 253 -6.09 12.53 -33.88
N SER A 254 -6.47 13.02 -32.70
CA SER A 254 -6.40 14.45 -32.37
C SER A 254 -4.95 14.90 -32.17
N LEU A 255 -4.54 15.97 -32.85
CA LEU A 255 -3.24 16.61 -32.63
C LEU A 255 -3.16 17.27 -31.24
N LYS A 256 -4.29 17.51 -30.57
CA LYS A 256 -4.33 18.05 -29.20
C LYS A 256 -3.81 17.08 -28.13
N HIS A 257 -3.55 15.82 -28.49
CA HIS A 257 -3.08 14.82 -27.54
C HIS A 257 -1.68 15.11 -27.01
N ALA A 258 -0.80 15.64 -27.85
CA ALA A 258 0.53 16.02 -27.40
C ALA A 258 0.47 17.20 -26.41
N ASP A 259 -0.42 18.16 -26.65
CA ASP A 259 -0.68 19.29 -25.74
C ASP A 259 -1.20 18.80 -24.38
N MET A 260 -2.25 17.98 -24.38
CA MET A 260 -2.82 17.41 -23.14
C MET A 260 -1.82 16.53 -22.39
N ALA A 261 -1.02 15.72 -23.09
CA ALA A 261 0.01 14.89 -22.49
C ALA A 261 1.13 15.72 -21.89
N ARG A 262 1.58 16.77 -22.59
CA ARG A 262 2.55 17.74 -22.07
C ARG A 262 2.06 18.37 -20.78
N GLU A 263 0.85 18.92 -20.77
CA GLU A 263 0.26 19.53 -19.59
C GLU A 263 0.16 18.54 -18.41
N ALA A 264 -0.34 17.32 -18.67
CA ALA A 264 -0.43 16.26 -17.67
C ALA A 264 0.94 15.89 -17.09
N PHE A 265 1.96 15.79 -17.94
CA PHE A 265 3.33 15.42 -17.54
C PHE A 265 4.01 16.54 -16.75
N THR A 266 3.84 17.80 -17.17
CA THR A 266 4.36 18.97 -16.44
C THR A 266 3.75 19.02 -15.04
N MET A 267 2.42 18.92 -14.94
CA MET A 267 1.74 18.91 -13.63
C MET A 267 2.19 17.74 -12.74
N THR A 268 2.43 16.57 -13.32
CA THR A 268 2.95 15.39 -12.60
C THR A 268 4.39 15.60 -12.13
N ALA A 269 5.24 16.20 -12.97
CA ALA A 269 6.61 16.55 -12.61
C ALA A 269 6.65 17.55 -11.45
N ASP A 270 5.75 18.52 -11.43
CA ASP A 270 5.62 19.48 -10.33
C ASP A 270 5.20 18.79 -9.04
N VAL A 271 4.20 17.89 -9.09
CA VAL A 271 3.76 17.10 -7.92
C VAL A 271 4.93 16.29 -7.35
N LEU A 272 5.65 15.53 -8.18
CA LEU A 272 6.80 14.75 -7.72
C LEU A 272 7.96 15.64 -7.25
N GLY A 273 8.14 16.80 -7.86
CA GLY A 273 9.12 17.80 -7.43
C GLY A 273 8.81 18.37 -6.05
N GLU A 274 7.54 18.59 -5.71
CA GLU A 274 7.12 19.00 -4.37
C GLU A 274 7.35 17.89 -3.34
N VAL A 275 6.99 16.64 -3.66
CA VAL A 275 7.29 15.48 -2.80
C VAL A 275 8.79 15.39 -2.54
N ALA A 276 9.61 15.44 -3.59
CA ALA A 276 11.06 15.30 -3.49
C ALA A 276 11.78 16.46 -2.77
N ARG A 277 11.13 17.62 -2.66
CA ARG A 277 11.67 18.80 -1.95
C ARG A 277 11.21 18.87 -0.49
N ASP A 278 10.40 17.93 -0.01
CA ASP A 278 10.10 17.84 1.42
C ASP A 278 11.41 17.70 2.21
N SER A 279 11.49 18.40 3.35
CA SER A 279 12.67 18.42 4.23
C SER A 279 13.17 17.05 4.69
N ARG A 280 12.35 16.01 4.59
CA ARG A 280 12.73 14.62 4.88
C ARG A 280 13.64 14.00 3.83
N PHE A 281 13.63 14.53 2.60
CA PHE A 281 14.39 13.97 1.50
C PHE A 281 15.55 14.88 1.07
N GLU A 282 16.63 14.24 0.65
CA GLU A 282 17.68 14.86 -0.13
C GLU A 282 17.22 14.95 -1.59
N ALA A 283 16.66 16.11 -1.94
CA ALA A 283 16.20 16.39 -3.28
C ALA A 283 17.33 16.23 -4.31
N ARG A 284 17.22 15.25 -5.21
CA ARG A 284 18.11 15.13 -6.37
C ARG A 284 17.66 16.07 -7.48
N THR A 285 17.95 17.36 -7.31
CA THR A 285 17.57 18.44 -8.25
C THR A 285 17.80 18.09 -9.73
N PRO A 286 18.93 17.46 -10.14
CA PRO A 286 19.14 17.11 -11.54
C PRO A 286 18.09 16.16 -12.13
N TRP A 287 17.52 15.25 -11.33
CA TRP A 287 16.48 14.34 -11.80
C TRP A 287 15.12 15.01 -11.89
N ILE A 288 14.79 15.90 -10.95
CA ILE A 288 13.55 16.69 -10.99
C ILE A 288 13.57 17.64 -12.20
N GLU A 289 14.69 18.32 -12.44
CA GLU A 289 14.88 19.15 -13.63
C GLU A 289 14.79 18.33 -14.91
N LYS A 290 15.43 17.15 -14.95
CA LYS A 290 15.33 16.24 -16.10
C LYS A 290 13.88 15.82 -16.35
N LEU A 291 13.11 15.50 -15.32
CA LEU A 291 11.71 15.10 -15.45
C LEU A 291 10.86 16.24 -16.05
N SER A 292 11.00 17.44 -15.50
CA SER A 292 10.29 18.63 -16.00
C SER A 292 10.68 18.99 -17.44
N ASN A 293 11.98 19.03 -17.74
CA ASN A 293 12.48 19.27 -19.10
C ASN A 293 11.96 18.20 -20.10
N THR A 294 11.87 16.93 -19.68
CA THR A 294 11.36 15.85 -20.53
C THR A 294 9.86 16.04 -20.82
N ALA A 295 9.07 16.51 -19.86
CA ALA A 295 7.67 16.87 -20.11
C ALA A 295 7.56 17.99 -21.15
N GLU A 296 8.38 19.03 -21.04
CA GLU A 296 8.38 20.17 -21.97
C GLU A 296 8.88 19.83 -23.38
N MET A 297 9.66 18.77 -23.54
CA MET A 297 10.11 18.27 -24.84
C MET A 297 8.98 17.72 -25.71
N ILE A 298 7.79 17.46 -25.16
CA ILE A 298 6.61 17.06 -25.92
C ILE A 298 6.12 18.26 -26.74
N LYS A 299 6.21 18.15 -28.06
CA LYS A 299 5.82 19.18 -29.02
C LYS A 299 4.33 19.09 -29.34
N PRO A 300 3.53 20.15 -29.09
CA PRO A 300 2.08 20.13 -29.31
C PRO A 300 1.64 19.89 -30.76
N ASP A 301 2.49 20.20 -31.72
CA ASP A 301 2.23 20.10 -33.17
C ASP A 301 2.65 18.75 -33.79
N VAL A 302 3.20 17.84 -32.97
CA VAL A 302 3.61 16.49 -33.38
C VAL A 302 2.71 15.46 -32.71
N LYS A 303 2.31 14.38 -33.40
CA LYS A 303 1.50 13.33 -32.79
C LYS A 303 2.23 12.74 -31.58
N LEU A 304 1.50 12.48 -30.50
CA LEU A 304 2.09 11.91 -29.28
C LEU A 304 2.77 10.55 -29.55
N THR A 305 2.19 9.74 -30.45
CA THR A 305 2.75 8.45 -30.87
C THR A 305 4.12 8.57 -31.54
N ASP A 306 4.39 9.69 -32.20
CA ASP A 306 5.66 9.96 -32.88
C ASP A 306 6.72 10.48 -31.89
N GLN A 307 6.33 10.67 -30.62
CA GLN A 307 7.16 11.19 -29.52
C GLN A 307 7.31 10.13 -28.40
N ALA A 308 7.14 8.85 -28.73
CA ALA A 308 7.16 7.75 -27.77
C ALA A 308 8.42 7.72 -26.90
N ASN A 309 9.59 7.99 -27.48
CA ASN A 309 10.86 8.03 -26.74
C ASN A 309 10.85 9.07 -25.61
N THR A 310 10.25 10.24 -25.85
CA THR A 310 10.10 11.28 -24.82
C THR A 310 9.17 10.81 -23.70
N VAL A 311 8.08 10.12 -24.06
CA VAL A 311 7.13 9.55 -23.09
C VAL A 311 7.79 8.47 -22.23
N TYR A 312 8.54 7.55 -22.83
CA TYR A 312 9.28 6.53 -22.07
C TYR A 312 10.34 7.18 -21.16
N THR A 313 11.10 8.14 -21.67
CA THR A 313 12.11 8.87 -20.88
C THR A 313 11.50 9.56 -19.67
N PHE A 314 10.27 10.09 -19.80
CA PHE A 314 9.54 10.70 -18.71
C PHE A 314 9.25 9.67 -17.61
N PHE A 315 8.65 8.53 -17.96
CA PHE A 315 8.33 7.48 -16.97
C PHE A 315 9.58 6.82 -16.39
N ASP A 316 10.67 6.66 -17.15
CA ASP A 316 11.97 6.21 -16.66
C ASP A 316 12.51 7.13 -15.57
N THR A 317 12.48 8.44 -15.86
CA THR A 317 12.98 9.44 -14.91
C THR A 317 12.09 9.51 -13.68
N ALA A 318 10.77 9.40 -13.84
CA ALA A 318 9.82 9.36 -12.72
C ALA A 318 10.04 8.14 -11.82
N GLU A 319 10.26 6.95 -12.39
CA GLU A 319 10.57 5.74 -11.64
C GLU A 319 11.87 5.88 -10.84
N MET A 320 12.93 6.45 -11.43
CA MET A 320 14.17 6.72 -10.71
C MET A 320 13.95 7.64 -9.50
N ILE A 321 13.14 8.68 -9.66
CA ILE A 321 12.80 9.62 -8.57
C ILE A 321 12.04 8.89 -7.48
N VAL A 322 10.94 8.21 -7.80
CA VAL A 322 10.10 7.55 -6.78
C VAL A 322 10.87 6.45 -6.06
N ASN A 323 11.67 5.64 -6.76
CA ASN A 323 12.50 4.60 -6.13
C ASN A 323 13.54 5.19 -5.19
N ASP A 324 14.14 6.32 -5.53
CA ASP A 324 15.10 6.99 -4.66
C ASP A 324 14.44 7.60 -3.42
N LEU A 325 13.27 8.22 -3.56
CA LEU A 325 12.49 8.72 -2.43
C LEU A 325 12.07 7.59 -1.49
N VAL A 326 11.63 6.45 -2.02
CA VAL A 326 11.33 5.25 -1.23
C VAL A 326 12.58 4.73 -0.52
N LYS A 327 13.71 4.68 -1.21
CA LYS A 327 14.97 4.26 -0.59
C LYS A 327 15.34 5.18 0.57
N GLN A 328 15.29 6.49 0.37
CA GLN A 328 15.58 7.48 1.42
C GLN A 328 14.62 7.31 2.61
N ALA A 329 13.31 7.18 2.37
CA ALA A 329 12.33 6.95 3.42
C ALA A 329 12.60 5.68 4.25
N ASN A 330 13.08 4.61 3.60
CA ASN A 330 13.46 3.37 4.28
C ASN A 330 14.78 3.50 5.05
N ASP A 331 15.74 4.27 4.55
CA ASP A 331 17.06 4.49 5.18
C ASP A 331 17.00 5.44 6.39
N MET A 332 15.92 6.23 6.54
CA MET A 332 15.71 7.14 7.69
C MET A 332 15.30 6.44 8.99
N LYS A 333 15.07 5.12 8.96
CA LYS A 333 14.66 4.32 10.11
C LYS A 333 15.83 3.50 10.65
#